data_AF-A0A162PMD8-F1
#
_entry.id   AF-A0A162PMD8-F1
#
_cell.length_a   1.000
_cell.length_b   1.000
_cell.length_c   1.000
_cell.angle_alpha   90.00
_cell.angle_beta   90.00
_cell.angle_gamma   90.00
#
_symmetry.space_group_name_H-M   'P 1'
#
loop_
_entity.id
_entity.type
_entity.pdbx_description
1 polymer ?
#
loop_
_entity_poly.entity_id
_entity_poly.type
_entity_poly.pdbx_seq_one_letter_code
_entity_poly.pdbx_strand_id
1 'polypeptide(L)'
;MTDTQQAAIQRALDAEKQVHRLEREVQSLRTRKTPGRSKDIDSYGNDRNEFQLSEQVKDLTYQLSAKTMELQRLKETSNARLLAEYEDKLKKMRDIFAQATRNLDGYRATIATKETELAQTNELYKETKQSEERLKAQAEERERDYEKLKTEGSSRKAVDISQIKRLEVKVRQLTTQLSQVQADYENYKKRAHQLLQQNSDAKDQGKYTELEHQLNQMKLERAIVFVDLCVGVSEQAMERTENERQARLVEQDLRQALERIRYLEDLEIKQISLQRSLEEKNRNIKEIEKQISQEREVHEQSARTHGLTWCKTALQSIRTAHEENLQLRYDSLPQNKFREHTPKQEPSRVQEQDKENDTERDDERAGWEATIERLEEDNKRLREALENKEKEMEVKQVVSEVAPEAIESNEIDLYASMSHLLSPFVGRQEEPVDMTKQVRRLGDMLQESEEKVNALRAQEKASLMQAGCELVLESKEVFCNRRLDSFDKRQNMNAEYLKNVLLKFLQSENKVFMVPVLAKLLYLNQDETDELQKAVIT
;
A
#
# COMPACT_ATOMS: atom_id res chain seq x y z
N MET A 1 8.52 -60.81 32.17
CA MET A 1 8.71 -61.71 33.32
C MET A 1 10.10 -62.29 33.16
N THR A 2 10.98 -62.04 34.12
CA THR A 2 12.41 -62.35 34.04
C THR A 2 12.65 -63.82 34.35
N ASP A 3 13.66 -64.44 33.74
CA ASP A 3 14.05 -65.86 33.97
C ASP A 3 14.26 -66.19 35.46
N THR A 4 14.57 -65.18 36.27
CA THR A 4 14.65 -65.25 37.73
C THR A 4 13.31 -65.55 38.43
N GLN A 5 12.18 -65.08 37.91
CA GLN A 5 10.85 -65.41 38.46
C GLN A 5 10.45 -66.86 38.12
N GLN A 6 10.74 -67.35 36.91
CA GLN A 6 10.47 -68.74 36.55
C GLN A 6 11.34 -69.72 37.36
N ALA A 7 12.62 -69.41 37.58
CA ALA A 7 13.49 -70.24 38.42
C ALA A 7 13.08 -70.26 39.91
N ALA A 8 12.41 -69.23 40.41
CA ALA A 8 11.87 -69.19 41.77
C ALA A 8 10.59 -70.02 41.89
N ILE A 9 9.69 -69.95 40.90
CA ILE A 9 8.47 -70.76 40.83
C ILE A 9 8.83 -72.25 40.72
N GLN A 10 9.83 -72.60 39.90
CA GLN A 10 10.26 -73.98 39.76
C GLN A 10 10.84 -74.56 41.05
N ARG A 11 11.66 -73.78 41.78
CA ARG A 11 12.18 -74.17 43.10
C ARG A 11 11.08 -74.35 44.14
N ALA A 12 10.03 -73.52 44.11
CA ALA A 12 8.88 -73.67 45.00
C ALA A 12 8.08 -74.96 44.71
N LEU A 13 7.86 -75.28 43.43
CA LEU A 13 7.18 -76.51 43.03
C LEU A 13 7.97 -77.77 43.39
N ASP A 14 9.30 -77.74 43.29
CA ASP A 14 10.13 -78.88 43.67
C ASP A 14 10.18 -79.06 45.19
N ALA A 15 10.14 -77.97 45.96
CA ALA A 15 9.99 -78.02 47.42
C ALA A 15 8.63 -78.60 47.84
N GLU A 16 7.52 -78.23 47.18
CA GLU A 16 6.20 -78.81 47.44
C GLU A 16 6.17 -80.32 47.17
N LYS A 17 6.78 -80.78 46.06
CA LYS A 17 6.88 -82.21 45.77
C LYS A 17 7.68 -82.96 46.83
N GLN A 18 8.74 -82.34 47.36
CA GLN A 18 9.55 -82.92 48.42
C GLN A 18 8.79 -83.02 49.74
N VAL A 19 8.00 -82.00 50.10
CA VAL A 19 7.12 -82.00 51.27
C VAL A 19 6.07 -83.10 51.13
N HIS A 20 5.38 -83.21 49.99
CA HIS A 20 4.40 -84.28 49.76
C HIS A 20 5.00 -85.70 49.79
N ARG A 21 6.27 -85.84 49.42
CA ARG A 21 6.99 -87.12 49.53
C ARG A 21 7.28 -87.46 51.00
N LEU A 22 7.74 -86.48 51.78
CA LEU A 22 7.96 -86.64 53.23
C LEU A 22 6.65 -86.87 54.00
N GLU A 23 5.54 -86.23 53.62
CA GLU A 23 4.22 -86.47 54.21
C GLU A 23 3.74 -87.90 53.99
N ARG A 24 3.96 -88.45 52.78
CA ARG A 24 3.69 -89.86 52.48
C ARG A 24 4.58 -90.81 53.28
N GLU A 25 5.82 -90.43 53.51
CA GLU A 25 6.77 -91.21 54.32
C GLU A 25 6.42 -91.17 55.82
N VAL A 26 5.96 -90.04 56.32
CA VAL A 26 5.42 -89.91 57.69
C VAL A 26 4.10 -90.69 57.84
N GLN A 27 3.22 -90.67 56.83
CA GLN A 27 2.02 -91.49 56.80
C GLN A 27 2.33 -92.99 56.70
N SER A 28 3.37 -93.39 55.96
CA SER A 28 3.81 -94.80 55.89
C SER A 28 4.43 -95.26 57.21
N LEU A 29 5.16 -94.39 57.91
CA LEU A 29 5.66 -94.65 59.27
C LEU A 29 4.54 -94.70 60.32
N ARG A 30 3.50 -93.89 60.19
CA ARG A 30 2.30 -93.97 61.06
C ARG A 30 1.48 -95.23 60.82
N THR A 31 1.36 -95.69 59.57
CA THR A 31 0.64 -96.93 59.23
C THR A 31 1.43 -98.20 59.51
N ARG A 32 2.76 -98.10 59.76
CA ARG A 32 3.61 -99.21 60.24
C ARG A 32 3.63 -99.43 61.76
N LYS A 33 2.83 -98.70 62.55
CA LYS A 33 2.64 -98.99 63.98
C LYS A 33 1.66 -100.16 64.17
N THR A 34 2.18 -101.38 64.09
CA THR A 34 1.55 -102.55 64.71
C THR A 34 1.59 -102.42 66.24
N PRO A 35 0.50 -102.71 66.98
CA PRO A 35 0.49 -102.68 68.44
C PRO A 35 1.11 -103.97 68.98
N GLY A 36 2.39 -103.91 69.34
CA GLY A 36 3.19 -105.05 69.81
C GLY A 36 3.93 -104.76 71.10
N ARG A 37 3.15 -104.65 72.19
CA ARG A 37 3.48 -104.96 73.60
C ARG A 37 4.92 -105.42 73.89
N SER A 38 5.77 -104.55 74.46
CA SER A 38 6.83 -104.93 75.41
C SER A 38 7.47 -103.73 76.13
N LYS A 39 7.32 -103.73 77.46
CA LYS A 39 8.15 -103.12 78.53
C LYS A 39 8.43 -101.62 78.40
N ASP A 40 7.65 -100.77 79.06
CA ASP A 40 7.79 -100.35 80.46
C ASP A 40 9.22 -99.96 80.86
N ILE A 41 9.32 -98.72 81.35
CA ILE A 41 10.50 -97.97 81.81
C ILE A 41 11.17 -97.17 80.68
N ASP A 42 10.47 -96.12 80.20
CA ASP A 42 11.02 -94.89 79.56
C ASP A 42 9.87 -93.95 79.02
N SER A 43 8.60 -94.34 79.24
CA SER A 43 7.40 -93.60 78.80
C SER A 43 7.34 -92.14 79.28
N TYR A 44 7.80 -91.82 80.49
CA TYR A 44 7.72 -90.46 81.02
C TYR A 44 8.68 -89.46 80.35
N GLY A 45 9.79 -89.93 79.78
CA GLY A 45 10.73 -89.09 79.02
C GLY A 45 10.26 -88.81 77.59
N ASN A 46 9.65 -89.83 76.96
CA ASN A 46 9.08 -89.70 75.62
C ASN A 46 7.84 -88.81 75.58
N ASP A 47 6.96 -88.88 76.59
CA ASP A 47 5.78 -88.01 76.65
C ASP A 47 6.15 -86.54 76.85
N ARG A 48 7.21 -86.26 77.64
CA ARG A 48 7.74 -84.90 77.82
C ARG A 48 8.40 -84.37 76.55
N ASN A 49 9.15 -85.21 75.85
CA ASN A 49 9.75 -84.85 74.56
C ASN A 49 8.67 -84.67 73.48
N GLU A 50 7.63 -85.50 73.46
CA GLU A 50 6.51 -85.40 72.53
C GLU A 50 5.69 -84.11 72.79
N PHE A 51 5.48 -83.74 74.05
CA PHE A 51 4.86 -82.46 74.40
C PHE A 51 5.73 -81.27 73.96
N GLN A 52 7.04 -81.29 74.27
CA GLN A 52 7.96 -80.21 73.87
C GLN A 52 8.08 -80.09 72.34
N LEU A 53 8.13 -81.20 71.62
CA LEU A 53 8.11 -81.23 70.16
C LEU A 53 6.78 -80.71 69.61
N SER A 54 5.65 -81.10 70.21
CA SER A 54 4.33 -80.59 69.82
C SER A 54 4.22 -79.07 70.06
N GLU A 55 4.74 -78.57 71.17
CA GLU A 55 4.75 -77.14 71.48
C GLU A 55 5.67 -76.36 70.52
N GLN A 56 6.87 -76.88 70.23
CA GLN A 56 7.76 -76.33 69.22
C GLN A 56 7.14 -76.33 67.82
N VAL A 57 6.43 -77.40 67.43
CA VAL A 57 5.71 -77.46 66.15
C VAL A 57 4.58 -76.43 66.12
N LYS A 58 3.84 -76.23 67.23
CA LYS A 58 2.83 -75.17 67.32
C LYS A 58 3.43 -73.78 67.17
N ASP A 59 4.55 -73.51 67.85
CA ASP A 59 5.24 -72.22 67.74
C ASP A 59 5.79 -72.00 66.32
N LEU A 60 6.43 -73.00 65.71
CA LEU A 60 6.87 -72.95 64.32
C LEU A 60 5.71 -72.75 63.34
N THR A 61 4.55 -73.36 63.59
CA THR A 61 3.35 -73.17 62.78
C THR A 61 2.82 -71.74 62.91
N TYR A 62 2.82 -71.20 64.13
CA TYR A 62 2.44 -69.81 64.39
C TYR A 62 3.40 -68.84 63.68
N GLN A 63 4.71 -69.04 63.81
CA GLN A 63 5.73 -68.24 63.12
C GLN A 63 5.59 -68.32 61.60
N LEU A 64 5.34 -69.51 61.05
CA LEU A 64 5.11 -69.69 59.61
C LEU A 64 3.85 -68.94 59.17
N SER A 65 2.75 -69.05 59.90
CA SER A 65 1.52 -68.31 59.60
C SER A 65 1.72 -66.79 59.64
N ALA A 66 2.46 -66.29 60.65
CA ALA A 66 2.79 -64.87 60.77
C ALA A 66 3.65 -64.39 59.60
N LYS A 67 4.64 -65.20 59.18
CA LYS A 67 5.49 -64.90 58.02
C LYS A 67 4.72 -64.97 56.70
N THR A 68 3.77 -65.90 56.54
CA THR A 68 2.89 -65.95 55.38
C THR A 68 2.00 -64.71 55.29
N MET A 69 1.43 -64.25 56.41
CA MET A 69 0.65 -63.00 56.44
C MET A 69 1.52 -61.77 56.14
N GLU A 70 2.76 -61.73 56.65
CA GLU A 70 3.71 -60.66 56.35
C GLU A 70 4.07 -60.61 54.85
N LEU A 71 4.36 -61.77 54.23
CA LEU A 71 4.59 -61.88 52.79
C LEU A 71 3.38 -61.44 51.97
N GLN A 72 2.17 -61.79 52.41
CA GLN A 72 0.95 -61.36 51.75
C GLN A 72 0.76 -59.85 51.82
N ARG A 73 0.98 -59.22 52.99
CA ARG A 73 0.94 -57.76 53.16
C ARG A 73 2.00 -57.05 52.31
N LEU A 74 3.22 -57.58 52.25
CA LEU A 74 4.28 -57.03 51.41
C LEU A 74 3.93 -57.13 49.93
N LYS A 75 3.34 -58.25 49.49
CA LYS A 75 2.85 -58.43 48.12
C LYS A 75 1.73 -57.44 47.78
N GLU A 76 0.77 -57.25 48.67
CA GLU A 76 -0.31 -56.27 48.50
C GLU A 76 0.23 -54.83 48.44
N THR A 77 1.18 -54.48 49.31
CA THR A 77 1.83 -53.16 49.31
C THR A 77 2.63 -52.92 48.04
N SER A 78 3.37 -53.92 47.57
CA SER A 78 4.12 -53.85 46.31
C SER A 78 3.19 -53.69 45.11
N ASN A 79 2.07 -54.42 45.07
CA ASN A 79 1.08 -54.31 44.00
C ASN A 79 0.37 -52.95 44.01
N ALA A 80 0.03 -52.42 45.18
CA ALA A 80 -0.58 -51.11 45.32
C ALA A 80 0.35 -49.99 44.82
N ARG A 81 1.66 -50.07 45.13
CA ARG A 81 2.66 -49.13 44.59
C ARG A 81 2.77 -49.23 43.08
N LEU A 82 2.80 -50.45 42.54
CA LEU A 82 2.86 -50.67 41.09
C LEU A 82 1.63 -50.05 40.39
N LEU A 83 0.42 -50.24 40.95
CA LEU A 83 -0.80 -49.64 40.42
C LEU A 83 -0.77 -48.11 40.47
N ALA A 84 -0.32 -47.52 41.57
CA ALA A 84 -0.18 -46.07 41.69
C ALA A 84 0.81 -45.51 40.65
N GLU A 85 1.94 -46.18 40.43
CA GLU A 85 2.90 -45.79 39.38
C GLU A 85 2.30 -45.88 37.97
N TYR A 86 1.46 -46.88 37.69
CA TYR A 86 0.75 -46.98 36.42
C TYR A 86 -0.30 -45.87 36.26
N GLU A 87 -1.06 -45.55 37.30
CA GLU A 87 -2.01 -44.44 37.30
C GLU A 87 -1.33 -43.10 37.07
N ASP A 88 -0.18 -42.86 37.72
CA ASP A 88 0.61 -41.64 37.52
C ASP A 88 1.17 -41.55 36.10
N LYS A 89 1.64 -42.66 35.52
CA LYS A 89 2.07 -42.70 34.11
C LYS A 89 0.90 -42.42 33.16
N LEU A 90 -0.27 -43.00 33.41
CA LEU A 90 -1.48 -42.74 32.61
C LEU A 90 -1.90 -41.28 32.72
N LYS A 91 -1.83 -40.68 33.91
CA LYS A 91 -2.11 -39.26 34.12
C LYS A 91 -1.14 -38.38 33.33
N LYS A 92 0.16 -38.63 33.43
CA LYS A 92 1.19 -37.92 32.64
C LYS A 92 0.93 -38.04 31.13
N MET A 93 0.59 -39.23 30.63
CA MET A 93 0.25 -39.41 29.21
C MET A 93 -1.01 -38.62 28.83
N ARG A 94 -2.06 -38.62 29.65
CA ARG A 94 -3.26 -37.81 29.40
C ARG A 94 -2.95 -36.32 29.36
N ASP A 95 -2.10 -35.83 30.26
CA ASP A 95 -1.70 -34.42 30.29
C ASP A 95 -0.89 -34.05 29.03
N ILE A 96 0.02 -34.92 28.58
CA ILE A 96 0.76 -34.74 27.32
C ILE A 96 -0.19 -34.72 26.13
N PHE A 97 -1.15 -35.65 26.04
CA PHE A 97 -2.12 -35.66 24.95
C PHE A 97 -3.03 -34.44 24.97
N ALA A 98 -3.46 -33.99 26.15
CA ALA A 98 -4.24 -32.76 26.30
C ALA A 98 -3.46 -31.53 25.84
N GLN A 99 -2.16 -31.44 26.19
CA GLN A 99 -1.29 -30.37 25.73
C GLN A 99 -1.06 -30.42 24.21
N ALA A 100 -0.78 -31.60 23.65
CA ALA A 100 -0.62 -31.79 22.21
C ALA A 100 -1.89 -31.40 21.44
N THR A 101 -3.07 -31.74 21.97
CA THR A 101 -4.37 -31.36 21.38
C THR A 101 -4.54 -29.85 21.37
N ARG A 102 -4.26 -29.16 22.49
CA ARG A 102 -4.32 -27.69 22.55
C ARG A 102 -3.35 -27.03 21.57
N ASN A 103 -2.14 -27.56 21.45
CA ASN A 103 -1.15 -27.04 20.50
C ASN A 103 -1.62 -27.23 19.05
N LEU A 104 -2.18 -28.39 18.70
CA LEU A 104 -2.75 -28.64 17.37
C LEU A 104 -3.91 -27.70 17.05
N ASP A 105 -4.80 -27.46 18.00
CA ASP A 105 -5.91 -26.52 17.80
C ASP A 105 -5.40 -25.08 17.66
N GLY A 106 -4.35 -24.71 18.40
CA GLY A 106 -3.66 -23.43 18.21
C GLY A 106 -3.04 -23.29 16.82
N TYR A 107 -2.38 -24.34 16.32
CA TYR A 107 -1.84 -24.35 14.96
C TYR A 107 -2.94 -24.29 13.90
N ARG A 108 -4.06 -24.99 14.08
CA ARG A 108 -5.22 -24.91 13.19
C ARG A 108 -5.81 -23.50 13.14
N ALA A 109 -5.97 -22.86 14.30
CA ALA A 109 -6.43 -21.48 14.36
C ALA A 109 -5.46 -20.54 13.64
N THR A 110 -4.15 -20.73 13.82
CA THR A 110 -3.11 -19.92 13.16
C THR A 110 -3.08 -20.15 11.64
N ILE A 111 -3.29 -21.38 11.19
CA ILE A 111 -3.40 -21.69 9.76
C ILE A 111 -4.64 -21.00 9.19
N ALA A 112 -5.79 -21.09 9.85
CA ALA A 112 -7.02 -20.45 9.40
C ALA A 112 -6.87 -18.92 9.31
N THR A 113 -6.22 -18.27 10.29
CA THR A 113 -5.96 -16.83 10.21
C THR A 113 -5.02 -16.51 9.04
N LYS A 114 -3.96 -17.28 8.84
CA LYS A 114 -3.03 -17.09 7.71
C LYS A 114 -3.70 -17.35 6.35
N GLU A 115 -4.62 -18.29 6.25
CA GLU A 115 -5.42 -18.50 5.04
C GLU A 115 -6.31 -17.29 4.73
N THR A 116 -6.94 -16.68 5.75
CA THR A 116 -7.72 -15.46 5.54
C THR A 116 -6.85 -14.26 5.15
N GLU A 117 -5.67 -14.09 5.76
CA GLU A 117 -4.71 -13.06 5.37
C GLU A 117 -4.24 -13.26 3.92
N LEU A 118 -3.91 -14.50 3.53
CA LEU A 118 -3.53 -14.82 2.15
C LEU A 118 -4.66 -14.51 1.16
N ALA A 119 -5.91 -14.85 1.50
CA ALA A 119 -7.06 -14.52 0.67
C ALA A 119 -7.21 -13.00 0.47
N GLN A 120 -7.09 -12.21 1.53
CA GLN A 120 -7.14 -10.76 1.48
C GLN A 120 -5.99 -10.17 0.63
N THR A 121 -4.75 -10.65 0.84
CA THR A 121 -3.61 -10.18 0.03
C THR A 121 -3.77 -10.52 -1.45
N ASN A 122 -4.34 -11.68 -1.79
CA ASN A 122 -4.61 -12.07 -3.17
C ASN A 122 -5.70 -11.21 -3.81
N GLU A 123 -6.72 -10.82 -3.05
CA GLU A 123 -7.77 -9.91 -3.52
C GLU A 123 -7.19 -8.51 -3.80
N LEU A 124 -6.43 -7.94 -2.86
CA LEU A 124 -5.73 -6.67 -3.04
C LEU A 124 -4.76 -6.69 -4.23
N TYR A 125 -4.05 -7.80 -4.45
CA TYR A 125 -3.18 -7.97 -5.60
C TYR A 125 -3.96 -7.94 -6.92
N LYS A 126 -5.12 -8.63 -6.99
CA LYS A 126 -5.99 -8.61 -8.17
C LYS A 126 -6.54 -7.22 -8.45
N GLU A 127 -7.00 -6.50 -7.41
CA GLU A 127 -7.50 -5.13 -7.54
C GLU A 127 -6.41 -4.17 -8.04
N THR A 128 -5.21 -4.27 -7.45
CA THR A 128 -4.06 -3.46 -7.84
C THR A 128 -3.68 -3.71 -9.29
N LYS A 129 -3.59 -4.99 -9.69
CA LYS A 129 -3.30 -5.36 -11.08
C LYS A 129 -4.34 -4.81 -12.06
N GLN A 130 -5.63 -4.92 -11.74
CA GLN A 130 -6.69 -4.34 -12.57
C GLN A 130 -6.60 -2.81 -12.66
N SER A 131 -6.22 -2.14 -11.56
CA SER A 131 -6.02 -0.69 -11.54
C SER A 131 -4.85 -0.27 -12.42
N GLU A 132 -3.76 -1.04 -12.41
CA GLU A 132 -2.57 -0.82 -13.23
C GLU A 132 -2.88 -1.00 -14.71
N GLU A 133 -3.59 -2.07 -15.09
CA GLU A 133 -4.04 -2.30 -16.46
C GLU A 133 -4.93 -1.16 -16.98
N ARG A 134 -5.83 -0.63 -16.15
CA ARG A 134 -6.66 0.54 -16.48
C ARG A 134 -5.81 1.80 -16.69
N LEU A 135 -4.85 2.06 -15.80
CA LEU A 135 -3.96 3.21 -15.92
C LEU A 135 -3.07 3.12 -17.16
N LYS A 136 -2.59 1.91 -17.49
CA LYS A 136 -1.82 1.66 -18.70
C LYS A 136 -2.64 1.93 -19.96
N ALA A 137 -3.88 1.42 -20.03
CA ALA A 137 -4.78 1.71 -21.15
C ALA A 137 -5.06 3.22 -21.31
N GLN A 138 -5.24 3.96 -20.20
CA GLN A 138 -5.40 5.42 -20.24
C GLN A 138 -4.12 6.14 -20.69
N ALA A 139 -2.94 5.65 -20.32
CA ALA A 139 -1.67 6.23 -20.76
C ALA A 139 -1.49 6.05 -22.28
N GLU A 140 -1.77 4.85 -22.81
CA GLU A 140 -1.74 4.56 -24.23
C GLU A 140 -2.74 5.41 -25.03
N GLU A 141 -3.97 5.60 -24.50
CA GLU A 141 -4.96 6.49 -25.11
C GLU A 141 -4.47 7.94 -25.19
N ARG A 142 -3.91 8.47 -24.08
CA ARG A 142 -3.34 9.81 -24.05
C ARG A 142 -2.17 9.99 -25.01
N GLU A 143 -1.34 8.96 -25.18
CA GLU A 143 -0.24 8.98 -26.14
C GLU A 143 -0.76 9.03 -27.59
N ARG A 144 -1.80 8.27 -27.91
CA ARG A 144 -2.46 8.34 -29.24
C ARG A 144 -3.04 9.73 -29.50
N ASP A 145 -3.69 10.33 -28.52
CA ASP A 145 -4.25 11.67 -28.68
C ASP A 145 -3.17 12.75 -28.79
N TYR A 146 -2.05 12.59 -28.08
CA TYR A 146 -0.88 13.45 -28.24
C TYR A 146 -0.31 13.38 -29.68
N GLU A 147 -0.16 12.19 -30.25
CA GLU A 147 0.30 12.04 -31.63
C GLU A 147 -0.70 12.59 -32.65
N LYS A 148 -2.02 12.46 -32.42
CA LYS A 148 -3.04 13.14 -33.24
C LYS A 148 -2.90 14.66 -33.17
N LEU A 149 -2.84 15.24 -31.97
CA LEU A 149 -2.65 16.69 -31.78
C LEU A 149 -1.36 17.20 -32.42
N LYS A 150 -0.29 16.42 -32.37
CA LYS A 150 1.00 16.75 -32.98
C LYS A 150 0.94 16.72 -34.51
N THR A 151 0.26 15.74 -35.10
CA THR A 151 0.06 15.65 -36.56
C THR A 151 -0.87 16.76 -37.06
N GLU A 152 -1.98 17.05 -36.35
CA GLU A 152 -2.86 18.17 -36.62
C GLU A 152 -2.13 19.52 -36.51
N GLY A 153 -1.34 19.71 -35.45
CA GLY A 153 -0.53 20.91 -35.27
C GLY A 153 0.50 21.10 -36.39
N SER A 154 1.11 20.02 -36.88
CA SER A 154 2.05 20.06 -37.99
C SER A 154 1.35 20.37 -39.33
N SER A 155 0.17 19.80 -39.55
CA SER A 155 -0.68 20.08 -40.70
C SER A 155 -1.12 21.55 -40.73
N ARG A 156 -1.61 22.08 -39.60
CA ARG A 156 -2.03 23.48 -39.48
C ARG A 156 -0.87 24.44 -39.72
N LYS A 157 0.30 24.16 -39.14
CA LYS A 157 1.53 24.93 -39.43
C LYS A 157 1.88 24.93 -40.92
N ALA A 158 1.74 23.80 -41.61
CA ALA A 158 2.00 23.73 -43.04
C ALA A 158 1.02 24.58 -43.86
N VAL A 159 -0.26 24.59 -43.48
CA VAL A 159 -1.28 25.45 -44.08
C VAL A 159 -0.96 26.92 -43.85
N ASP A 160 -0.65 27.33 -42.61
CA ASP A 160 -0.32 28.71 -42.25
C ASP A 160 0.93 29.20 -42.99
N ILE A 161 1.97 28.37 -43.08
CA ILE A 161 3.18 28.67 -43.87
C ILE A 161 2.82 28.88 -45.34
N SER A 162 1.93 28.07 -45.90
CA SER A 162 1.50 28.22 -47.29
C SER A 162 0.70 29.52 -47.50
N GLN A 163 -0.11 29.92 -46.53
CA GLN A 163 -0.88 31.17 -46.57
C GLN A 163 0.02 32.39 -46.45
N ILE A 164 1.00 32.36 -45.54
CA ILE A 164 2.04 33.39 -45.41
C ILE A 164 2.75 33.60 -46.75
N LYS A 165 3.22 32.51 -47.39
CA LYS A 165 3.88 32.60 -48.71
C LYS A 165 2.98 33.21 -49.78
N ARG A 166 1.68 32.89 -49.81
CA ARG A 166 0.73 33.50 -50.75
C ARG A 166 0.56 35.00 -50.49
N LEU A 167 0.43 35.40 -49.23
CA LEU A 167 0.31 36.80 -48.84
C LEU A 167 1.59 37.58 -49.18
N GLU A 168 2.77 37.01 -48.91
CA GLU A 168 4.06 37.61 -49.30
C GLU A 168 4.15 37.85 -50.82
N VAL A 169 3.73 36.88 -51.64
CA VAL A 169 3.68 37.05 -53.10
C VAL A 169 2.72 38.16 -53.50
N LYS A 170 1.52 38.22 -52.88
CA LYS A 170 0.53 39.27 -53.16
C LYS A 170 1.04 40.65 -52.76
N VAL A 171 1.72 40.77 -51.62
CA VAL A 171 2.36 42.02 -51.18
C VAL A 171 3.42 42.45 -52.20
N ARG A 172 4.30 41.55 -52.64
CA ARG A 172 5.30 41.87 -53.67
C ARG A 172 4.63 42.36 -54.96
N GLN A 173 3.58 41.70 -55.42
CA GLN A 173 2.83 42.11 -56.62
C GLN A 173 2.20 43.49 -56.48
N LEU A 174 1.52 43.77 -55.36
CA LEU A 174 0.91 45.07 -55.09
C LEU A 174 1.96 46.18 -54.98
N THR A 175 3.12 45.90 -54.37
CA THR A 175 4.23 46.87 -54.32
C THR A 175 4.75 47.19 -55.72
N THR A 176 4.89 46.19 -56.60
CA THR A 176 5.26 46.42 -58.01
C THR A 176 4.20 47.24 -58.74
N GLN A 177 2.92 46.91 -58.59
CA GLN A 177 1.83 47.69 -59.21
C GLN A 177 1.80 49.14 -58.72
N LEU A 178 1.98 49.36 -57.41
CA LEU A 178 2.03 50.69 -56.82
C LEU A 178 3.21 51.51 -57.38
N SER A 179 4.39 50.90 -57.53
CA SER A 179 5.54 51.57 -58.16
C SER A 179 5.30 51.93 -59.62
N GLN A 180 4.58 51.09 -60.37
CA GLN A 180 4.21 51.34 -61.76
C GLN A 180 3.23 52.52 -61.85
N VAL A 181 2.17 52.52 -61.04
CA VAL A 181 1.19 53.61 -60.99
C VAL A 181 1.83 54.93 -60.59
N GLN A 182 2.78 54.92 -59.63
CA GLN A 182 3.54 56.11 -59.26
C GLN A 182 4.36 56.65 -60.44
N ALA A 183 5.02 55.78 -61.21
CA ALA A 183 5.75 56.19 -62.40
C ALA A 183 4.81 56.76 -63.49
N ASP A 184 3.67 56.11 -63.72
CA ASP A 184 2.66 56.56 -64.68
C ASP A 184 2.06 57.91 -64.29
N TYR A 185 1.80 58.12 -62.99
CA TYR A 185 1.32 59.39 -62.46
C TYR A 185 2.35 60.51 -62.62
N GLU A 186 3.63 60.27 -62.32
CA GLU A 186 4.69 61.26 -62.54
C GLU A 186 4.86 61.60 -64.03
N ASN A 187 4.72 60.62 -64.92
CA ASN A 187 4.71 60.85 -66.36
C ASN A 187 3.50 61.68 -66.81
N TYR A 188 2.31 61.38 -66.29
CA TYR A 188 1.11 62.16 -66.54
C TYR A 188 1.26 63.60 -66.07
N LYS A 189 1.76 63.80 -64.84
CA LYS A 189 2.03 65.12 -64.25
C LYS A 189 2.98 65.95 -65.11
N LYS A 190 4.07 65.35 -65.61
CA LYS A 190 4.99 66.01 -66.55
C LYS A 190 4.28 66.43 -67.84
N ARG A 191 3.47 65.53 -68.43
CA ARG A 191 2.74 65.80 -69.68
C ARG A 191 1.69 66.91 -69.49
N ALA A 192 0.94 66.89 -68.40
CA ALA A 192 -0.03 67.92 -68.06
C ALA A 192 0.63 69.29 -67.84
N HIS A 193 1.75 69.32 -67.12
CA HIS A 193 2.50 70.55 -66.89
C HIS A 193 3.03 71.17 -68.20
N GLN A 194 3.48 70.33 -69.13
CA GLN A 194 3.95 70.75 -70.45
C GLN A 194 2.82 71.35 -71.30
N LEU A 195 1.61 70.78 -71.25
CA LEU A 195 0.42 71.32 -71.94
C LEU A 195 -0.05 72.65 -71.32
N LEU A 196 -0.02 72.77 -70.00
CA LEU A 196 -0.33 74.03 -69.31
C LEU A 196 0.66 75.14 -69.67
N GLN A 197 1.94 74.81 -69.86
CA GLN A 197 2.96 75.75 -70.30
C GLN A 197 2.80 76.15 -71.78
N GLN A 198 2.17 75.31 -72.61
CA GLN A 198 1.86 75.61 -74.02
C GLN A 198 0.58 76.45 -74.18
N ASN A 199 -0.31 76.47 -73.19
CA ASN A 199 -1.58 77.19 -73.23
C ASN A 199 -1.56 78.54 -72.49
N SER A 200 -0.40 79.05 -72.06
CA SER A 200 -0.32 80.33 -71.33
C SER A 200 -0.50 81.60 -72.18
N ASP A 201 -0.57 81.49 -73.52
CA ASP A 201 -0.82 82.61 -74.44
C ASP A 201 -2.12 82.42 -75.24
N ALA A 202 -3.27 82.49 -74.58
CA ALA A 202 -4.54 82.80 -75.24
C ALA A 202 -5.60 83.18 -74.20
N LYS A 203 -5.81 84.49 -74.04
CA LYS A 203 -6.90 85.04 -73.22
C LYS A 203 -8.16 85.28 -74.06
N ASP A 204 -9.29 85.06 -73.39
CA ASP A 204 -10.57 85.76 -73.56
C ASP A 204 -11.70 85.15 -74.43
N GLN A 205 -11.67 83.85 -74.71
CA GLN A 205 -12.90 83.05 -74.88
C GLN A 205 -13.10 81.99 -73.77
N GLY A 206 -12.09 81.79 -72.93
CA GLY A 206 -12.07 80.77 -71.87
C GLY A 206 -13.10 80.98 -70.78
N LYS A 207 -13.47 82.20 -70.39
CA LYS A 207 -14.32 82.40 -69.19
C LYS A 207 -15.72 81.77 -69.25
N TYR A 208 -16.30 81.60 -70.44
CA TYR A 208 -17.63 80.98 -70.57
C TYR A 208 -17.53 79.44 -70.59
N THR A 209 -16.59 78.90 -71.36
CA THR A 209 -16.26 77.46 -71.31
C THR A 209 -15.66 77.05 -69.97
N GLU A 210 -15.00 77.95 -69.25
CA GLU A 210 -14.42 77.74 -67.93
C GLU A 210 -15.45 77.82 -66.82
N LEU A 211 -16.50 78.66 -66.97
CA LEU A 211 -17.68 78.60 -66.10
C LEU A 211 -18.53 77.34 -66.37
N GLU A 212 -18.66 76.92 -67.63
CA GLU A 212 -19.34 75.67 -68.00
C GLU A 212 -18.51 74.44 -67.60
N HIS A 213 -17.18 74.54 -67.67
CA HIS A 213 -16.24 73.54 -67.18
C HIS A 213 -16.24 73.50 -65.66
N GLN A 214 -16.26 74.64 -64.96
CA GLN A 214 -16.41 74.70 -63.50
C GLN A 214 -17.76 74.13 -63.05
N LEU A 215 -18.85 74.37 -63.79
CA LEU A 215 -20.17 73.79 -63.48
C LEU A 215 -20.18 72.28 -63.70
N ASN A 216 -19.58 71.79 -64.79
CA ASN A 216 -19.45 70.35 -65.04
C ASN A 216 -18.44 69.68 -64.09
N GLN A 217 -17.40 70.40 -63.69
CA GLN A 217 -16.40 69.99 -62.70
C GLN A 217 -17.04 69.90 -61.32
N MET A 218 -17.84 70.87 -60.90
CA MET A 218 -18.61 70.77 -59.65
C MET A 218 -19.67 69.66 -59.70
N LYS A 219 -20.30 69.39 -60.85
CA LYS A 219 -21.21 68.24 -61.00
C LYS A 219 -20.47 66.91 -60.91
N LEU A 220 -19.29 66.82 -61.53
CA LEU A 220 -18.44 65.64 -61.48
C LEU A 220 -17.88 65.43 -60.07
N GLU A 221 -17.39 66.47 -59.41
CA GLU A 221 -16.93 66.46 -58.01
C GLU A 221 -18.06 66.05 -57.08
N ARG A 222 -19.29 66.53 -57.29
CA ARG A 222 -20.45 66.09 -56.51
C ARG A 222 -20.79 64.61 -56.76
N ALA A 223 -20.66 64.13 -57.99
CA ALA A 223 -20.85 62.72 -58.32
C ALA A 223 -19.74 61.83 -57.75
N ILE A 224 -18.49 62.29 -57.76
CA ILE A 224 -17.33 61.63 -57.16
C ILE A 224 -17.51 61.56 -55.65
N VAL A 225 -17.84 62.67 -54.98
CA VAL A 225 -18.13 62.69 -53.54
C VAL A 225 -19.30 61.79 -53.18
N PHE A 226 -20.32 61.69 -54.03
CA PHE A 226 -21.45 60.78 -53.80
C PHE A 226 -21.04 59.30 -53.94
N VAL A 227 -20.22 58.98 -54.94
CA VAL A 227 -19.66 57.62 -55.11
C VAL A 227 -18.71 57.29 -53.96
N ASP A 228 -17.83 58.20 -53.57
CA ASP A 228 -16.92 58.04 -52.43
C ASP A 228 -17.69 57.88 -51.11
N LEU A 229 -18.81 58.57 -50.92
CA LEU A 229 -19.68 58.38 -49.76
C LEU A 229 -20.36 57.00 -49.78
N CYS A 230 -20.82 56.53 -50.95
CA CYS A 230 -21.41 55.20 -51.08
C CYS A 230 -20.38 54.07 -50.89
N VAL A 231 -19.17 54.25 -51.43
CA VAL A 231 -18.04 53.31 -51.24
C VAL A 231 -17.59 53.33 -49.79
N GLY A 232 -17.44 54.49 -49.16
CA GLY A 232 -17.06 54.62 -47.75
C GLY A 232 -18.08 54.02 -46.79
N VAL A 233 -19.38 54.15 -47.06
CA VAL A 233 -20.44 53.47 -46.28
C VAL A 233 -20.40 51.96 -46.48
N SER A 234 -20.11 51.49 -47.71
CA SER A 234 -19.94 50.06 -47.99
C SER A 234 -18.68 49.48 -47.33
N GLU A 235 -17.56 50.21 -47.34
CA GLU A 235 -16.31 49.82 -46.68
C GLU A 235 -16.48 49.78 -45.17
N GLN A 236 -17.13 50.77 -44.56
CA GLN A 236 -17.47 50.74 -43.13
C GLN A 236 -18.39 49.57 -42.77
N ALA A 237 -19.35 49.23 -43.63
CA ALA A 237 -20.21 48.07 -43.40
C ALA A 237 -19.41 46.76 -43.45
N MET A 238 -18.52 46.60 -44.44
CA MET A 238 -17.64 45.43 -44.52
C MET A 238 -16.65 45.36 -43.35
N GLU A 239 -16.06 46.49 -42.96
CA GLU A 239 -15.13 46.56 -41.82
C GLU A 239 -15.83 46.20 -40.51
N ARG A 240 -17.07 46.64 -40.29
CA ARG A 240 -17.88 46.21 -39.14
C ARG A 240 -18.14 44.71 -39.15
N THR A 241 -18.48 44.12 -40.30
CA THR A 241 -18.70 42.67 -40.39
C THR A 241 -17.43 41.86 -40.16
N GLU A 242 -16.28 42.33 -40.64
CA GLU A 242 -15.01 41.64 -40.39
C GLU A 242 -14.56 41.81 -38.93
N ASN A 243 -14.76 42.99 -38.33
CA ASN A 243 -14.53 43.20 -36.90
C ASN A 243 -15.43 42.33 -36.02
N GLU A 244 -16.71 42.17 -36.37
CA GLU A 244 -17.61 41.23 -35.69
C GLU A 244 -17.14 39.77 -35.86
N ARG A 245 -16.63 39.41 -37.04
CA ARG A 245 -16.10 38.07 -37.29
C ARG A 245 -14.85 37.80 -36.46
N GLN A 246 -13.95 38.78 -36.36
CA GLN A 246 -12.75 38.71 -35.52
C GLN A 246 -13.12 38.65 -34.03
N ALA A 247 -14.09 39.46 -33.58
CA ALA A 247 -14.58 39.42 -32.20
C ALA A 247 -15.15 38.03 -31.84
N ARG A 248 -15.92 37.41 -32.73
CA ARG A 248 -16.45 36.04 -32.52
C ARG A 248 -15.34 34.98 -32.43
N LEU A 249 -14.29 35.11 -33.24
CA LEU A 249 -13.12 34.22 -33.17
C LEU A 249 -12.40 34.37 -31.82
N VAL A 250 -12.16 35.60 -31.37
CA VAL A 250 -11.55 35.87 -30.07
C VAL A 250 -12.43 35.38 -28.92
N GLU A 251 -13.75 35.57 -28.99
CA GLU A 251 -14.69 35.03 -27.99
C GLU A 251 -14.67 33.50 -27.93
N GLN A 252 -14.56 32.83 -29.08
CA GLN A 252 -14.46 31.37 -29.15
C GLN A 252 -13.14 30.89 -28.52
N ASP A 253 -12.02 31.51 -28.88
CA ASP A 253 -10.71 31.18 -28.32
C ASP A 253 -10.68 31.43 -26.80
N LEU A 254 -11.30 32.53 -26.33
CA LEU A 254 -11.43 32.84 -24.91
C LEU A 254 -12.27 31.78 -24.18
N ARG A 255 -13.38 31.33 -24.76
CA ARG A 255 -14.21 30.26 -24.18
C ARG A 255 -13.44 28.95 -24.08
N GLN A 256 -12.71 28.57 -25.13
CA GLN A 256 -11.87 27.36 -25.10
C GLN A 256 -10.76 27.46 -24.06
N ALA A 257 -10.13 28.64 -23.93
CA ALA A 257 -9.12 28.87 -22.90
C ALA A 257 -9.71 28.77 -21.49
N LEU A 258 -10.91 29.31 -21.25
CA LEU A 258 -11.60 29.22 -19.97
C LEU A 258 -12.01 27.78 -19.63
N GLU A 259 -12.50 27.01 -20.60
CA GLU A 259 -12.78 25.57 -20.42
C GLU A 259 -11.51 24.79 -20.07
N ARG A 260 -10.40 25.11 -20.74
CA ARG A 260 -9.10 24.49 -20.43
C ARG A 260 -8.61 24.83 -19.03
N ILE A 261 -8.80 26.08 -18.59
CA ILE A 261 -8.48 26.51 -17.22
C ILE A 261 -9.31 25.71 -16.21
N ARG A 262 -10.63 25.61 -16.39
CA ARG A 262 -11.50 24.82 -15.51
C ARG A 262 -11.08 23.36 -15.43
N TYR A 263 -10.75 22.75 -16.57
CA TYR A 263 -10.26 21.38 -16.59
C TYR A 263 -8.95 21.20 -15.80
N LEU A 264 -8.04 22.17 -15.88
CA LEU A 264 -6.78 22.14 -15.12
C LEU A 264 -7.02 22.36 -13.62
N GLU A 265 -7.95 23.25 -13.25
CA GLU A 265 -8.37 23.46 -11.86
C GLU A 265 -8.97 22.18 -11.26
N ASP A 266 -9.83 21.47 -11.99
CA ASP A 266 -10.40 20.20 -11.56
C ASP A 266 -9.31 19.12 -11.35
N LEU A 267 -8.29 19.09 -12.21
CA LEU A 267 -7.15 18.19 -12.05
C LEU A 267 -6.30 18.55 -10.82
N GLU A 268 -6.09 19.84 -10.56
CA GLU A 268 -5.36 20.32 -9.39
C GLU A 268 -6.11 19.96 -8.09
N ILE A 269 -7.43 20.13 -8.06
CA ILE A 269 -8.27 19.72 -6.92
C ILE A 269 -8.13 18.21 -6.68
N LYS A 270 -8.18 17.38 -7.73
CA LYS A 270 -7.97 15.93 -7.62
C LYS A 270 -6.57 15.60 -7.09
N GLN A 271 -5.54 16.27 -7.59
CA GLN A 271 -4.17 16.07 -7.13
C GLN A 271 -4.01 16.43 -5.64
N ILE A 272 -4.59 17.54 -5.19
CA ILE A 272 -4.60 17.94 -3.78
C ILE A 272 -5.32 16.89 -2.91
N SER A 273 -6.44 16.35 -3.38
CA SER A 273 -7.19 15.31 -2.65
C SER A 273 -6.37 14.02 -2.50
N LEU A 274 -5.68 13.60 -3.56
CA LEU A 274 -4.78 12.44 -3.56
C LEU A 274 -3.60 12.68 -2.61
N GLN A 275 -3.02 13.87 -2.64
CA GLN A 275 -1.90 14.22 -1.78
C GLN A 275 -2.29 14.21 -0.29
N ARG A 276 -3.48 14.72 0.05
CA ARG A 276 -4.03 14.62 1.43
C ARG A 276 -4.25 13.18 1.86
N SER A 277 -4.82 12.34 0.98
CA SER A 277 -4.99 10.91 1.27
C SER A 277 -3.65 10.21 1.49
N LEU A 278 -2.61 10.56 0.72
CA LEU A 278 -1.28 9.99 0.85
C LEU A 278 -0.60 10.43 2.16
N GLU A 279 -0.76 11.69 2.53
CA GLU A 279 -0.31 12.19 3.85
C GLU A 279 -1.00 11.48 5.01
N GLU A 280 -2.30 11.23 4.91
CA GLU A 280 -3.05 10.48 5.93
C GLU A 280 -2.56 9.02 6.05
N LYS A 281 -2.37 8.33 4.91
CA LYS A 281 -1.79 6.98 4.91
C LYS A 281 -0.38 6.97 5.51
N ASN A 282 0.45 7.97 5.22
CA ASN A 282 1.78 8.11 5.82
C ASN A 282 1.73 8.36 7.34
N ARG A 283 0.74 9.10 7.85
CA ARG A 283 0.54 9.26 9.30
C ARG A 283 0.16 7.93 9.93
N ASN A 284 -0.74 7.16 9.31
CA ASN A 284 -1.13 5.84 9.79
C ASN A 284 0.03 4.85 9.79
N ILE A 285 0.88 4.86 8.75
CA ILE A 285 2.10 4.04 8.71
C ILE A 285 3.01 4.38 9.89
N LYS A 286 3.25 5.67 10.16
CA LYS A 286 4.08 6.10 11.30
C LYS A 286 3.48 5.69 12.65
N GLU A 287 2.16 5.72 12.79
CA GLU A 287 1.45 5.27 13.99
C GLU A 287 1.66 3.75 14.20
N ILE A 288 1.51 2.95 13.15
CA ILE A 288 1.73 1.51 13.17
C ILE A 288 3.21 1.19 13.47
N GLU A 289 4.16 1.89 12.84
CA GLU A 289 5.60 1.73 13.13
C GLU A 289 5.91 2.01 14.60
N LYS A 290 5.28 3.04 15.18
CA LYS A 290 5.40 3.36 16.61
C LYS A 290 4.82 2.25 17.48
N GLN A 291 3.65 1.71 17.13
CA GLN A 291 3.04 0.57 17.84
C GLN A 291 3.92 -0.67 17.78
N ILE A 292 4.43 -1.05 16.60
CA ILE A 292 5.36 -2.17 16.42
C ILE A 292 6.62 -1.97 17.27
N SER A 293 7.14 -0.74 17.33
CA SER A 293 8.34 -0.43 18.14
C SER A 293 8.06 -0.60 19.63
N GLN A 294 6.89 -0.15 20.11
CA GLN A 294 6.44 -0.35 21.49
C GLN A 294 6.23 -1.83 21.82
N GLU A 295 5.57 -2.59 20.94
CA GLU A 295 5.36 -4.02 21.12
C GLU A 295 6.68 -4.79 21.16
N ARG A 296 7.65 -4.43 20.32
CA ARG A 296 9.00 -5.00 20.35
C ARG A 296 9.68 -4.72 21.69
N GLU A 297 9.59 -3.49 22.20
CA GLU A 297 10.18 -3.14 23.48
C GLU A 297 9.52 -3.91 24.64
N VAL A 298 8.20 -4.02 24.66
CA VAL A 298 7.46 -4.82 25.66
C VAL A 298 7.84 -6.30 25.56
N HIS A 299 7.93 -6.84 24.34
CA HIS A 299 8.33 -8.23 24.13
C HIS A 299 9.77 -8.47 24.59
N GLU A 300 10.69 -7.54 24.31
CA GLU A 300 12.08 -7.63 24.76
C GLU A 300 12.18 -7.54 26.30
N GLN A 301 11.45 -6.64 26.94
CA GLN A 301 11.37 -6.56 28.40
C GLN A 301 10.78 -7.83 29.01
N SER A 302 9.74 -8.40 28.40
CA SER A 302 9.15 -9.68 28.79
C SER A 302 10.16 -10.82 28.65
N ALA A 303 10.88 -10.90 27.52
CA ALA A 303 11.92 -11.91 27.31
C ALA A 303 13.07 -11.80 28.34
N ARG A 304 13.52 -10.59 28.66
CA ARG A 304 14.53 -10.34 29.69
C ARG A 304 14.06 -10.76 31.09
N THR A 305 12.84 -10.39 31.47
CA THR A 305 12.27 -10.76 32.77
C THR A 305 12.01 -12.26 32.87
N HIS A 306 11.54 -12.90 31.80
CA HIS A 306 11.35 -14.35 31.74
C HIS A 306 12.68 -15.10 31.81
N GLY A 307 13.71 -14.65 31.09
CA GLY A 307 15.06 -15.20 31.18
C GLY A 307 15.66 -15.09 32.59
N LEU A 308 15.52 -13.93 33.24
CA LEU A 308 15.97 -13.72 34.61
C LEU A 308 15.22 -14.59 35.62
N THR A 309 13.90 -14.71 35.49
CA THR A 309 13.09 -15.56 36.37
C THR A 309 13.39 -17.04 36.17
N TRP A 310 13.60 -17.48 34.93
CA TRP A 310 14.04 -18.85 34.63
C TRP A 310 15.40 -19.15 35.23
N CYS A 311 16.42 -18.30 35.00
CA CYS A 311 17.75 -18.46 35.60
C CYS A 311 17.68 -18.48 37.13
N LYS A 312 16.89 -17.60 37.75
CA LYS A 312 16.68 -17.57 39.20
C LYS A 312 16.05 -18.86 39.71
N THR A 313 15.04 -19.38 39.02
CA THR A 313 14.36 -20.64 39.37
C THR A 313 15.29 -21.83 39.21
N ALA A 314 16.07 -21.88 38.13
CA ALA A 314 17.07 -22.92 37.89
C ALA A 314 18.14 -22.91 39.00
N LEU A 315 18.71 -21.74 39.32
CA LEU A 315 19.68 -21.59 40.42
C LEU A 315 19.08 -21.99 41.77
N GLN A 316 17.83 -21.66 42.03
CA GLN A 316 17.15 -22.05 43.26
C GLN A 316 16.94 -23.57 43.33
N SER A 317 16.59 -24.23 42.21
CA SER A 317 16.48 -25.69 42.14
C SER A 317 17.82 -26.41 42.36
N ILE A 318 18.91 -25.84 41.81
CA ILE A 318 20.28 -26.36 42.02
C ILE A 318 20.66 -26.19 43.50
N ARG A 319 20.32 -25.04 44.09
CA ARG A 319 20.59 -24.78 45.51
C ARG A 319 19.82 -25.74 46.42
N THR A 320 18.53 -25.95 46.18
CA THR A 320 17.73 -26.90 46.97
C THR A 320 18.26 -28.32 46.80
N ALA A 321 18.60 -28.74 45.58
CA ALA A 321 19.21 -30.06 45.35
C ALA A 321 20.58 -30.22 46.04
N HIS A 322 21.37 -29.14 46.13
CA HIS A 322 22.64 -29.15 46.86
C HIS A 322 22.43 -29.21 48.38
N GLU A 323 21.47 -28.45 48.91
CA GLU A 323 21.09 -28.48 50.33
C GLU A 323 20.54 -29.86 50.73
N GLU A 324 19.69 -30.48 49.90
CA GLU A 324 19.22 -31.85 50.08
C GLU A 324 20.36 -32.87 50.05
N ASN A 325 21.31 -32.74 49.12
CA ASN A 325 22.50 -33.59 49.07
C ASN A 325 23.39 -33.42 50.30
N LEU A 326 23.56 -32.20 50.80
CA LEU A 326 24.29 -31.93 52.04
C LEU A 326 23.56 -32.54 53.25
N GLN A 327 22.24 -32.42 53.31
CA GLN A 327 21.42 -33.02 54.37
C GLN A 327 21.55 -34.55 54.36
N LEU A 328 21.44 -35.18 53.19
CA LEU A 328 21.68 -36.62 53.03
C LEU A 328 23.10 -37.02 53.46
N ARG A 329 24.10 -36.17 53.22
CA ARG A 329 25.49 -36.40 53.65
C ARG A 329 25.67 -36.24 55.16
N TYR A 330 24.92 -35.33 55.79
CA TYR A 330 24.90 -35.14 57.23
C TYR A 330 24.16 -36.27 57.95
N ASP A 331 23.05 -36.74 57.38
CA ASP A 331 22.23 -37.82 57.93
C ASP A 331 22.90 -39.21 57.75
N SER A 332 23.86 -39.33 56.83
CA SER A 332 24.63 -40.56 56.58
C SER A 332 25.98 -40.64 57.32
N LEU A 333 26.31 -39.67 58.18
CA LEU A 333 27.52 -39.69 59.00
C LEU A 333 27.27 -40.36 60.36
N PRO A 334 27.94 -41.50 60.68
CA PRO A 334 28.01 -42.00 62.05
C PRO A 334 28.93 -41.10 62.88
N GLN A 335 28.53 -40.75 64.10
CA GLN A 335 29.40 -40.08 65.07
C GLN A 335 30.65 -40.95 65.36
N ASN A 336 31.81 -40.65 64.75
CA ASN A 336 33.13 -40.75 65.40
C ASN A 336 34.31 -40.23 64.56
N LYS A 337 35.11 -39.37 65.22
CA LYS A 337 36.57 -39.14 65.19
C LYS A 337 37.35 -39.12 63.86
N PHE A 338 37.97 -37.95 63.65
CA PHE A 338 39.34 -37.69 63.14
C PHE A 338 39.80 -38.40 61.87
N ARG A 339 39.97 -37.62 60.78
CA ARG A 339 41.29 -37.40 60.14
C ARG A 339 41.20 -36.34 59.05
N GLU A 340 42.04 -35.32 59.17
CA GLU A 340 42.37 -34.40 58.07
C GLU A 340 43.01 -35.19 56.92
N HIS A 341 42.42 -35.10 55.74
CA HIS A 341 43.11 -35.34 54.48
C HIS A 341 42.69 -34.28 53.45
N THR A 342 43.67 -33.48 53.07
CA THR A 342 43.67 -32.59 51.91
C THR A 342 43.49 -33.36 50.61
N PRO A 343 42.70 -32.88 49.63
CA PRO A 343 42.74 -33.41 48.28
C PRO A 343 43.70 -32.59 47.41
N LYS A 344 44.68 -33.29 46.84
CA LYS A 344 45.49 -32.83 45.71
C LYS A 344 44.61 -32.69 44.47
N GLN A 345 44.83 -31.60 43.74
CA GLN A 345 44.38 -31.39 42.38
C GLN A 345 44.91 -32.50 41.45
N GLU A 346 44.02 -33.12 40.69
CA GLU A 346 44.34 -33.80 39.43
C GLU A 346 43.75 -33.00 38.27
N PRO A 347 44.50 -32.82 37.17
CA PRO A 347 44.04 -32.10 35.99
C PRO A 347 43.38 -33.03 34.96
N SER A 348 42.53 -32.42 34.13
CA SER A 348 42.18 -32.87 32.78
C SER A 348 41.16 -34.01 32.63
N ARG A 349 39.89 -33.63 32.53
CA ARG A 349 38.86 -34.37 31.76
C ARG A 349 37.82 -33.41 31.15
N VAL A 350 38.31 -32.44 30.36
CA VAL A 350 37.47 -31.47 29.60
C VAL A 350 37.51 -31.72 28.09
N GLN A 351 38.38 -32.60 27.58
CA GLN A 351 38.60 -32.75 26.13
C GLN A 351 37.64 -33.73 25.39
N GLU A 352 36.67 -34.34 26.05
CA GLU A 352 35.64 -35.19 25.39
C GLU A 352 34.27 -34.51 25.27
N GLN A 353 33.97 -33.47 26.05
CA GLN A 353 32.69 -32.74 25.95
C GLN A 353 32.69 -31.64 24.87
N ASP A 354 33.86 -31.12 24.50
CA ASP A 354 33.95 -30.12 23.43
C ASP A 354 33.83 -30.75 22.02
N LYS A 355 34.13 -32.04 21.86
CA LYS A 355 34.01 -32.74 20.57
C LYS A 355 32.58 -33.17 20.23
N GLU A 356 31.74 -33.47 21.23
CA GLU A 356 30.31 -33.72 21.05
C GLU A 356 29.55 -32.42 20.69
N ASN A 357 29.91 -31.29 21.32
CA ASN A 357 29.30 -30.00 21.00
C ASN A 357 29.67 -29.48 19.59
N ASP A 358 30.88 -29.77 19.10
CA ASP A 358 31.28 -29.38 17.74
C ASP A 358 30.60 -30.25 16.67
N THR A 359 30.33 -31.53 16.96
CA THR A 359 29.60 -32.42 16.04
C THR A 359 28.10 -32.11 15.99
N GLU A 360 27.46 -31.78 17.12
CA GLU A 360 26.06 -31.32 17.12
C GLU A 360 25.88 -30.00 16.36
N ARG A 361 26.84 -29.07 16.44
CA ARG A 361 26.80 -27.81 15.69
C ARG A 361 26.98 -28.01 14.18
N ASP A 362 27.79 -28.98 13.77
CA ASP A 362 27.98 -29.30 12.36
C ASP A 362 26.74 -30.02 11.79
N ASP A 363 26.08 -30.89 12.57
CA ASP A 363 24.81 -31.52 12.19
C ASP A 363 23.66 -30.50 12.11
N GLU A 364 23.59 -29.53 13.04
CA GLU A 364 22.64 -28.42 12.95
C GLU A 364 22.90 -27.55 11.73
N ARG A 365 24.16 -27.23 11.42
CA ARG A 365 24.55 -26.46 10.24
C ARG A 365 24.16 -27.19 8.95
N ALA A 366 24.40 -28.50 8.86
CA ALA A 366 23.97 -29.33 7.73
C ALA A 366 22.43 -29.36 7.59
N GLY A 367 21.71 -29.39 8.71
CA GLY A 367 20.24 -29.27 8.72
C GLY A 367 19.75 -27.93 8.18
N TRP A 368 20.39 -26.82 8.57
CA TRP A 368 20.07 -25.49 8.05
C TRP A 368 20.38 -25.36 6.56
N GLU A 369 21.52 -25.87 6.10
CA GLU A 369 21.92 -25.87 4.68
C GLU A 369 20.93 -26.67 3.82
N ALA A 370 20.51 -27.86 4.25
CA ALA A 370 19.51 -28.66 3.55
C ALA A 370 18.13 -27.95 3.48
N THR A 371 17.79 -27.16 4.51
CA THR A 371 16.53 -26.41 4.54
C THR A 371 16.59 -25.21 3.58
N ILE A 372 17.73 -24.53 3.51
CA ILE A 372 17.97 -23.43 2.58
C ILE A 372 17.92 -23.92 1.14
N GLU A 373 18.60 -25.03 0.82
CA GLU A 373 18.58 -25.63 -0.52
C GLU A 373 17.15 -25.99 -0.97
N ARG A 374 16.34 -26.54 -0.06
CA ARG A 374 14.92 -26.84 -0.33
C ARG A 374 14.08 -25.58 -0.62
N LEU A 375 14.34 -24.49 0.12
CA LEU A 375 13.67 -23.21 -0.10
C LEU A 375 14.12 -22.53 -1.41
N GLU A 376 15.38 -22.72 -1.81
CA GLU A 376 15.89 -22.25 -3.09
C GLU A 376 15.28 -23.02 -4.27
N GLU A 377 15.14 -24.34 -4.15
CA GLU A 377 14.44 -25.17 -5.13
C GLU A 377 12.95 -24.79 -5.27
N ASP A 378 12.25 -24.57 -4.16
CA ASP A 378 10.85 -24.15 -4.18
C ASP A 378 10.69 -22.74 -4.78
N ASN A 379 11.61 -21.81 -4.48
CA ASN A 379 11.64 -20.50 -5.13
C ASN A 379 11.90 -20.60 -6.64
N LYS A 380 12.78 -21.52 -7.06
CA LYS A 380 13.04 -21.77 -8.48
C LYS A 380 11.78 -22.29 -9.18
N ARG A 381 11.07 -23.25 -8.59
CA ARG A 381 9.79 -23.76 -9.11
C ARG A 381 8.72 -22.68 -9.21
N LEU A 382 8.64 -21.77 -8.24
CA LEU A 382 7.69 -20.66 -8.27
C LEU A 382 7.99 -19.67 -9.39
N ARG A 383 9.27 -19.37 -9.65
CA ARG A 383 9.67 -18.52 -10.78
C ARG A 383 9.31 -19.15 -12.13
N GLU A 384 9.58 -20.44 -12.30
CA GLU A 384 9.20 -21.19 -13.50
C GLU A 384 7.68 -21.24 -13.70
N ALA A 385 6.91 -21.39 -12.61
CA ALA A 385 5.44 -21.37 -12.66
C ALA A 385 4.88 -19.99 -13.04
N LEU A 386 5.49 -18.90 -12.56
CA LEU A 386 5.12 -17.53 -12.92
C LEU A 386 5.41 -17.24 -14.40
N GLU A 387 6.57 -17.64 -14.90
CA GLU A 387 6.93 -17.46 -16.32
C GLU A 387 5.96 -18.23 -17.24
N ASN A 388 5.56 -19.45 -16.87
CA ASN A 388 4.56 -20.21 -17.62
C ASN A 388 3.17 -19.56 -17.58
N LYS A 389 2.76 -19.01 -16.44
CA LYS A 389 1.50 -18.25 -16.29
C LYS A 389 1.49 -16.98 -17.15
N GLU A 390 2.63 -16.31 -17.29
CA GLU A 390 2.77 -15.13 -18.14
C GLU A 390 2.59 -15.48 -19.62
N LYS A 391 3.25 -16.56 -20.07
CA LYS A 391 3.08 -17.10 -21.44
C LYS A 391 1.63 -17.54 -21.72
N GLU A 392 0.93 -18.13 -20.75
CA GLU A 392 -0.49 -18.47 -20.90
C GLU A 392 -1.41 -17.26 -21.05
N MET A 393 -1.10 -16.14 -20.38
CA MET A 393 -1.88 -14.90 -20.51
C MET A 393 -1.62 -14.22 -21.85
N GLU A 394 -0.38 -14.26 -22.35
CA GLU A 394 0.00 -13.69 -23.64
C GLU A 394 -0.71 -14.42 -24.81
N VAL A 395 -0.90 -15.74 -24.71
CA VAL A 395 -1.68 -16.53 -25.69
C VAL A 395 -3.18 -16.23 -25.65
N LYS A 396 -3.74 -15.91 -24.48
CA LYS A 396 -5.17 -15.55 -24.35
C LYS A 396 -5.50 -14.15 -24.84
N GLN A 397 -4.52 -13.26 -24.91
CA GLN A 397 -4.71 -11.88 -25.38
C GLN A 397 -4.79 -11.76 -26.91
N VAL A 398 -4.41 -12.82 -27.65
CA VAL A 398 -4.39 -12.81 -29.14
C VAL A 398 -5.62 -13.47 -29.77
N VAL A 399 -6.53 -14.07 -29.01
CA VAL A 399 -7.66 -14.87 -29.55
C VAL A 399 -9.05 -14.18 -29.41
N SER A 400 -9.13 -12.94 -28.92
CA SER A 400 -10.42 -12.27 -28.62
C SER A 400 -10.77 -11.06 -29.51
N GLU A 401 -10.43 -11.09 -30.80
CA GLU A 401 -10.96 -10.14 -31.79
C GLU A 401 -11.43 -10.88 -33.05
N VAL A 402 -12.67 -11.41 -33.07
CA VAL A 402 -13.58 -11.48 -34.24
C VAL A 402 -15.00 -11.88 -33.76
N ALA A 403 -15.98 -10.97 -33.90
CA ALA A 403 -17.39 -11.17 -34.36
C ALA A 403 -18.46 -10.30 -33.62
N PRO A 404 -19.43 -9.66 -34.34
CA PRO A 404 -20.51 -8.83 -33.78
C PRO A 404 -21.92 -9.50 -33.85
N GLU A 405 -22.96 -8.75 -33.40
CA GLU A 405 -24.43 -9.00 -33.35
C GLU A 405 -24.98 -9.27 -31.93
N ALA A 406 -26.14 -8.81 -31.45
CA ALA A 406 -27.35 -8.25 -32.06
C ALA A 406 -28.14 -7.33 -31.08
N ILE A 407 -29.15 -6.67 -31.66
CA ILE A 407 -30.14 -5.72 -31.11
C ILE A 407 -31.20 -6.45 -30.28
N GLU A 408 -31.66 -5.86 -29.17
CA GLU A 408 -33.00 -6.13 -28.63
C GLU A 408 -33.59 -4.90 -27.91
N SER A 409 -34.89 -4.72 -28.13
CA SER A 409 -35.72 -3.58 -27.80
C SER A 409 -36.54 -3.86 -26.54
N ASN A 410 -36.81 -2.84 -25.72
CA ASN A 410 -37.91 -2.89 -24.75
C ASN A 410 -38.53 -1.50 -24.62
N GLU A 411 -39.75 -1.41 -25.15
CA GLU A 411 -40.71 -0.32 -24.94
C GLU A 411 -41.14 -0.28 -23.48
N ILE A 412 -41.11 0.92 -22.87
CA ILE A 412 -41.85 1.21 -21.64
C ILE A 412 -42.81 2.36 -21.93
N ASP A 413 -44.05 2.09 -21.59
CA ASP A 413 -45.32 2.73 -21.88
C ASP A 413 -45.43 4.19 -21.37
N LEU A 414 -45.44 5.14 -22.32
CA LEU A 414 -45.60 6.58 -22.09
C LEU A 414 -47.07 7.02 -21.87
N TYR A 415 -48.05 6.13 -22.05
CA TYR A 415 -49.47 6.50 -21.96
C TYR A 415 -50.07 6.39 -20.54
N ALA A 416 -49.34 5.82 -19.58
CA ALA A 416 -49.77 5.76 -18.18
C ALA A 416 -49.62 7.10 -17.42
N SER A 417 -48.84 8.06 -17.94
CA SER A 417 -48.55 9.34 -17.24
C SER A 417 -49.37 10.54 -17.72
N MET A 418 -50.18 10.39 -18.78
CA MET A 418 -50.97 11.50 -19.36
C MET A 418 -52.44 11.54 -18.91
N SER A 419 -52.91 10.54 -18.17
CA SER A 419 -54.32 10.43 -17.74
C SER A 419 -54.75 11.45 -16.67
N HIS A 420 -53.81 12.18 -16.06
CA HIS A 420 -54.09 13.15 -14.99
C HIS A 420 -54.27 14.61 -15.45
N LEU A 421 -54.20 14.91 -16.76
CA LEU A 421 -54.27 16.29 -17.27
C LEU A 421 -55.61 16.70 -17.91
N LEU A 422 -56.61 15.83 -17.95
CA LEU A 422 -57.91 16.11 -18.63
C LEU A 422 -59.12 16.26 -17.69
N SER A 423 -58.91 16.46 -16.38
CA SER A 423 -59.98 16.39 -15.37
C SER A 423 -60.41 17.72 -14.70
N PRO A 424 -60.40 18.90 -15.38
CA PRO A 424 -61.36 19.93 -14.94
C PRO A 424 -62.03 20.81 -16.03
N PHE A 425 -61.95 20.52 -17.33
CA PHE A 425 -62.55 21.44 -18.35
C PHE A 425 -63.95 21.08 -18.86
N VAL A 426 -64.66 20.16 -18.21
CA VAL A 426 -66.07 19.93 -18.51
C VAL A 426 -66.93 20.84 -17.63
N GLY A 427 -67.30 22.00 -18.18
CA GLY A 427 -68.52 22.69 -17.78
C GLY A 427 -68.39 24.20 -17.56
N ARG A 428 -68.62 24.97 -18.62
CA ARG A 428 -69.65 26.04 -18.68
C ARG A 428 -69.70 26.67 -20.07
N GLN A 429 -70.88 26.63 -20.67
CA GLN A 429 -71.26 27.42 -21.84
C GLN A 429 -71.31 28.90 -21.46
N GLU A 430 -70.86 29.78 -22.35
CA GLU A 430 -71.59 31.00 -22.79
C GLU A 430 -70.79 31.72 -23.91
N GLU A 431 -71.49 31.95 -25.03
CA GLU A 431 -71.18 32.76 -26.23
C GLU A 431 -69.97 32.42 -27.14
N PRO A 432 -70.16 32.48 -28.49
CA PRO A 432 -69.09 32.28 -29.45
C PRO A 432 -68.25 33.56 -29.56
N VAL A 433 -67.51 33.89 -28.50
CA VAL A 433 -66.28 34.66 -28.72
C VAL A 433 -65.44 33.79 -29.64
N ASP A 434 -65.02 34.36 -30.78
CA ASP A 434 -64.22 33.70 -31.80
C ASP A 434 -63.00 33.04 -31.14
N MET A 435 -63.17 31.77 -30.73
CA MET A 435 -62.24 31.04 -29.87
C MET A 435 -60.87 30.97 -30.54
N THR A 436 -60.84 31.05 -31.86
CA THR A 436 -59.60 31.13 -32.63
C THR A 436 -58.84 32.42 -32.39
N LYS A 437 -59.51 33.58 -32.25
CA LYS A 437 -58.87 34.85 -31.89
C LYS A 437 -58.43 34.88 -30.44
N GLN A 438 -59.21 34.29 -29.53
CA GLN A 438 -58.84 34.23 -28.12
C GLN A 438 -57.66 33.26 -27.89
N VAL A 439 -57.66 32.10 -28.56
CA VAL A 439 -56.52 31.17 -28.57
C VAL A 439 -55.29 31.80 -29.21
N ARG A 440 -55.44 32.55 -30.30
CA ARG A 440 -54.31 33.28 -30.92
C ARG A 440 -53.76 34.36 -29.96
N ARG A 441 -54.62 35.15 -29.32
CA ARG A 441 -54.20 36.15 -28.32
C ARG A 441 -53.53 35.52 -27.10
N LEU A 442 -54.01 34.35 -26.65
CA LEU A 442 -53.36 33.57 -25.59
C LEU A 442 -52.01 33.02 -26.06
N GLY A 443 -51.90 32.58 -27.32
CA GLY A 443 -50.64 32.16 -27.94
C GLY A 443 -49.62 33.30 -27.99
N ASP A 444 -50.04 34.49 -28.42
CA ASP A 444 -49.18 35.68 -28.47
C ASP A 444 -48.71 36.08 -27.06
N MET A 445 -49.60 36.05 -26.05
CA MET A 445 -49.21 36.31 -24.65
C MET A 445 -48.32 35.23 -24.07
N LEU A 446 -48.51 33.96 -24.45
CA LEU A 446 -47.67 32.86 -24.00
C LEU A 446 -46.26 33.00 -24.59
N GLN A 447 -46.17 33.32 -25.88
CA GLN A 447 -44.91 33.61 -26.56
C GLN A 447 -44.20 34.83 -25.95
N GLU A 448 -44.93 35.92 -25.68
CA GLU A 448 -44.36 37.10 -25.00
C GLU A 448 -43.89 36.75 -23.58
N SER A 449 -44.61 35.87 -22.88
CA SER A 449 -44.20 35.39 -21.55
C SER A 449 -42.95 34.51 -21.63
N GLU A 450 -42.83 33.68 -22.66
CA GLU A 450 -41.68 32.81 -22.90
C GLU A 450 -40.44 33.63 -23.26
N GLU A 451 -40.60 34.65 -24.10
CA GLU A 451 -39.55 35.61 -24.43
C GLU A 451 -39.07 36.39 -23.19
N LYS A 452 -39.99 36.83 -22.31
CA LYS A 452 -39.64 37.47 -21.04
C LYS A 452 -38.91 36.53 -20.08
N VAL A 453 -39.35 35.28 -19.96
CA VAL A 453 -38.66 34.27 -19.13
C VAL A 453 -37.28 33.98 -19.68
N ASN A 454 -37.13 33.89 -21.01
CA ASN A 454 -35.84 33.67 -21.65
C ASN A 454 -34.90 34.88 -21.47
N ALA A 455 -35.41 36.10 -21.55
CA ALA A 455 -34.65 37.31 -21.25
C ALA A 455 -34.19 37.36 -19.79
N LEU A 456 -35.05 37.01 -18.83
CA LEU A 456 -34.70 36.94 -17.41
C LEU A 456 -33.67 35.85 -17.12
N ARG A 457 -33.79 34.67 -17.75
CA ARG A 457 -32.77 33.60 -17.64
C ARG A 457 -31.44 34.03 -18.25
N ALA A 458 -31.45 34.79 -19.36
CA ALA A 458 -30.23 35.34 -19.95
C ALA A 458 -29.58 36.38 -19.02
N GLN A 459 -30.38 37.22 -18.37
CA GLN A 459 -29.90 38.19 -17.37
C GLN A 459 -29.32 37.51 -16.12
N GLU A 460 -29.98 36.47 -15.59
CA GLU A 460 -29.49 35.67 -14.47
C GLU A 460 -28.17 34.97 -14.82
N LYS A 461 -28.08 34.39 -16.02
CA LYS A 461 -26.85 33.76 -16.51
C LYS A 461 -25.70 34.78 -16.64
N ALA A 462 -25.98 35.99 -17.13
CA ALA A 462 -24.98 37.05 -17.21
C ALA A 462 -24.51 37.50 -15.83
N SER A 463 -25.43 37.66 -14.87
CA SER A 463 -25.12 38.01 -13.49
C SER A 463 -24.29 36.93 -12.78
N LEU A 464 -24.64 35.66 -12.94
CA LEU A 464 -23.85 34.54 -12.41
C LEU A 464 -22.46 34.45 -13.04
N MET A 465 -22.35 34.75 -14.34
CA MET A 465 -21.05 34.80 -15.01
C MET A 465 -20.19 35.94 -14.47
N GLN A 466 -20.77 37.11 -14.21
CA GLN A 466 -20.08 38.26 -13.64
C GLN A 466 -19.60 37.98 -12.20
N ALA A 467 -20.47 37.42 -11.35
CA ALA A 467 -20.11 37.02 -9.99
C ALA A 467 -19.03 35.92 -9.95
N GLY A 468 -19.08 34.97 -10.90
CA GLY A 468 -18.05 33.95 -11.05
C GLY A 468 -16.68 34.53 -11.45
N CYS A 469 -16.66 35.51 -12.35
CA CYS A 469 -15.43 36.19 -12.75
C CYS A 469 -14.81 37.00 -11.59
N GLU A 470 -15.62 37.66 -10.78
CA GLU A 470 -15.15 38.47 -9.63
C GLU A 470 -14.47 37.59 -8.56
N LEU A 471 -15.06 36.44 -8.22
CA LEU A 471 -14.46 35.46 -7.30
C LEU A 471 -13.13 34.88 -7.82
N VAL A 472 -13.02 34.64 -9.12
CA VAL A 472 -11.79 34.13 -9.73
C VAL A 472 -10.68 35.19 -9.69
N LEU A 473 -11.02 36.46 -9.89
CA LEU A 473 -10.06 37.57 -9.81
C LEU A 473 -9.57 37.77 -8.37
N GLU A 474 -10.46 37.76 -7.37
CA GLU A 474 -10.08 37.86 -5.95
C GLU A 474 -9.19 36.69 -5.51
N SER A 475 -9.54 35.46 -5.90
CA SER A 475 -8.73 34.27 -5.59
C SER A 475 -7.32 34.36 -6.19
N LYS A 476 -7.22 34.89 -7.41
CA LYS A 476 -5.94 35.04 -8.12
C LYS A 476 -5.07 36.14 -7.51
N GLU A 477 -5.66 37.26 -7.08
CA GLU A 477 -4.93 38.31 -6.35
C GLU A 477 -4.40 37.80 -5.01
N VAL A 478 -5.22 37.08 -4.23
CA VAL A 478 -4.80 36.50 -2.94
C VAL A 478 -3.66 35.48 -3.14
N PHE A 479 -3.74 34.66 -4.19
CA PHE A 479 -2.70 33.68 -4.52
C PHE A 479 -1.39 34.34 -4.97
N CYS A 480 -1.46 35.37 -5.83
CA CYS A 480 -0.31 36.13 -6.28
C CYS A 480 0.40 36.86 -5.12
N ASN A 481 -0.36 37.50 -4.23
CA ASN A 481 0.18 38.21 -3.06
C ASN A 481 0.89 37.26 -2.09
N ARG A 482 0.33 36.07 -1.82
CA ARG A 482 1.00 35.04 -0.98
C ARG A 482 2.29 34.53 -1.61
N ARG A 483 2.33 34.40 -2.95
CA ARG A 483 3.51 33.92 -3.66
C ARG A 483 4.64 34.97 -3.65
N LEU A 484 4.30 36.24 -3.83
CA LEU A 484 5.24 37.37 -3.70
C LEU A 484 5.79 37.48 -2.27
N ASP A 485 4.94 37.41 -1.25
CA ASP A 485 5.37 37.39 0.16
C ASP A 485 6.33 36.22 0.48
N SER A 486 6.06 35.04 -0.10
CA SER A 486 6.93 33.86 0.09
C SER A 486 8.27 33.99 -0.63
N PHE A 487 8.33 34.79 -1.70
CA PHE A 487 9.53 35.05 -2.46
C PHE A 487 10.39 36.12 -1.77
N ASP A 488 9.78 37.20 -1.28
CA ASP A 488 10.45 38.24 -0.50
C ASP A 488 11.03 37.69 0.82
N LYS A 489 10.30 36.81 1.52
CA LYS A 489 10.83 36.12 2.70
C LYS A 489 12.05 35.25 2.38
N ARG A 490 12.05 34.59 1.22
CA ARG A 490 13.19 33.76 0.78
C ARG A 490 14.40 34.61 0.36
N GLN A 491 14.18 35.74 -0.31
CA GLN A 491 15.24 36.68 -0.62
C GLN A 491 15.84 37.31 0.63
N ASN A 492 15.03 37.73 1.60
CA ASN A 492 15.52 38.29 2.86
C ASN A 492 16.37 37.29 3.66
N MET A 493 15.93 36.03 3.76
CA MET A 493 16.72 34.98 4.43
C MET A 493 18.06 34.71 3.72
N ASN A 494 18.07 34.74 2.38
CA ASN A 494 19.29 34.57 1.61
C ASN A 494 20.24 35.77 1.76
N ALA A 495 19.70 37.00 1.81
CA ALA A 495 20.46 38.21 2.07
C ALA A 495 21.06 38.23 3.49
N GLU A 496 20.31 37.79 4.51
CA GLU A 496 20.83 37.66 5.87
C GLU A 496 21.91 36.57 5.99
N TYR A 497 21.72 35.43 5.32
CA TYR A 497 22.72 34.38 5.26
C TYR A 497 24.02 34.87 4.62
N LEU A 498 23.92 35.55 3.47
CA LEU A 498 25.07 36.15 2.79
C LEU A 498 25.76 37.20 3.67
N LYS A 499 25.00 38.06 4.35
CA LYS A 499 25.52 39.05 5.31
C LYS A 499 26.31 38.38 6.43
N ASN A 500 25.80 37.28 7.00
CA ASN A 500 26.46 36.54 8.07
C ASN A 500 27.74 35.83 7.60
N VAL A 501 27.74 35.30 6.37
CA VAL A 501 28.94 34.70 5.77
C VAL A 501 30.01 35.76 5.52
N LEU A 502 29.64 36.93 4.99
CA LEU A 502 30.55 38.06 4.77
C LEU A 502 31.10 38.63 6.09
N LEU A 503 30.26 38.75 7.13
CA LEU A 503 30.69 39.15 8.47
C LEU A 503 31.70 38.17 9.06
N LYS A 504 31.43 36.86 8.97
CA LYS A 504 32.35 35.81 9.43
C LYS A 504 33.67 35.83 8.64
N PHE A 505 33.62 36.11 7.35
CA PHE A 505 34.82 36.28 6.54
C PHE A 505 35.68 37.45 7.02
N LEU A 506 35.06 38.61 7.26
CA LEU A 506 35.77 39.80 7.75
C LEU A 506 36.35 39.61 9.16
N GLN A 507 35.68 38.84 10.01
CA GLN A 507 36.10 38.55 11.38
C GLN A 507 37.08 37.37 11.49
N SER A 508 37.19 36.52 10.46
CA SER A 508 38.08 35.37 10.50
C SER A 508 39.55 35.79 10.36
N GLU A 509 40.40 35.26 11.24
CA GLU A 509 41.86 35.47 11.17
C GLU A 509 42.48 34.73 9.97
N ASN A 510 41.88 33.61 9.57
CA ASN A 510 42.31 32.81 8.42
C ASN A 510 41.35 32.97 7.24
N LYS A 511 41.44 34.14 6.59
CA LYS A 511 40.61 34.50 5.45
C LYS A 511 40.80 33.58 4.24
N VAL A 512 41.98 32.97 4.08
CA VAL A 512 42.33 32.07 2.96
C VAL A 512 41.41 30.86 2.90
N PHE A 513 41.03 30.29 4.05
CA PHE A 513 40.17 29.11 4.10
C PHE A 513 38.71 29.40 3.70
N MET A 514 38.29 30.66 3.77
CA MET A 514 36.91 31.09 3.49
C MET A 514 36.71 31.54 2.03
N VAL A 515 37.79 31.78 1.28
CA VAL A 515 37.74 32.18 -0.14
C VAL A 515 36.96 31.17 -1.01
N PRO A 516 37.18 29.84 -0.91
CA PRO A 516 36.41 28.88 -1.70
C PRO A 516 34.92 28.83 -1.34
N VAL A 517 34.58 29.14 -0.08
CA VAL A 517 33.19 29.20 0.38
C VAL A 517 32.49 30.43 -0.20
N LEU A 518 33.16 31.59 -0.21
CA LEU A 518 32.65 32.82 -0.82
C LEU A 518 32.52 32.71 -2.34
N ALA A 519 33.52 32.12 -3.02
CA ALA A 519 33.48 31.90 -4.46
C ALA A 519 32.26 31.06 -4.88
N LYS A 520 31.94 30.01 -4.10
CA LYS A 520 30.75 29.18 -4.32
C LYS A 520 29.44 29.91 -3.97
N LEU A 521 29.43 30.76 -2.95
CA LEU A 521 28.23 31.49 -2.52
C LEU A 521 27.85 32.63 -3.47
N LEU A 522 28.86 33.32 -4.00
CA LEU A 522 28.72 34.47 -4.89
C LEU A 522 28.75 34.08 -6.38
N TYR A 523 28.90 32.79 -6.69
CA TYR A 523 29.06 32.27 -8.05
C TYR A 523 30.16 32.99 -8.83
N LEU A 524 31.30 33.23 -8.18
CA LEU A 524 32.45 33.89 -8.80
C LEU A 524 33.07 32.97 -9.85
N ASN A 525 33.53 33.57 -10.94
CA ASN A 525 34.32 32.89 -11.94
C ASN A 525 35.72 32.55 -11.38
N GLN A 526 36.43 31.65 -12.06
CA GLN A 526 37.75 31.20 -11.60
C GLN A 526 38.75 32.38 -11.51
N ASP A 527 38.70 33.31 -12.47
CA ASP A 527 39.56 34.50 -12.49
C ASP A 527 39.26 35.43 -11.29
N GLU A 528 37.99 35.65 -10.97
CA GLU A 528 37.53 36.46 -9.84
C GLU A 528 37.87 35.80 -8.49
N THR A 529 37.86 34.46 -8.46
CA THR A 529 38.26 33.67 -7.29
C THR A 529 39.76 33.80 -7.04
N ASP A 530 40.57 33.76 -8.10
CA ASP A 530 42.02 33.92 -8.02
C ASP A 530 42.41 35.36 -7.64
N GLU A 531 41.68 36.37 -8.10
CA GLU A 531 41.82 37.77 -7.66
C GLU A 531 41.47 37.95 -6.18
N LEU A 532 40.35 37.38 -5.73
CA LEU A 532 39.96 37.41 -4.32
C LEU A 532 40.99 36.69 -3.44
N GLN A 533 41.53 35.56 -3.91
CA GLN A 533 42.57 34.83 -3.20
C GLN A 533 43.87 35.63 -3.09
N LYS A 534 44.28 36.31 -4.17
CA LYS A 534 45.45 37.21 -4.15
C LYS A 534 45.25 38.38 -3.18
N ALA A 535 44.09 39.03 -3.22
CA ALA A 535 43.75 40.17 -2.37
C ALA A 535 43.70 39.83 -0.86
N VAL A 536 43.50 38.55 -0.53
CA VAL A 536 43.47 38.06 0.86
C VAL A 536 44.86 37.68 1.38
N ILE A 537 45.81 37.39 0.49
CA ILE A 537 47.17 36.95 0.83
C ILE A 537 48.13 38.15 0.96
N THR A 538 47.90 39.22 0.20
CA THR A 538 48.50 40.56 0.43
C THR A 538 47.87 41.25 1.62
#